data_AF-A0A2N2T959-F1
#
_entry.id   AF-A0A2N2T959-F1
#
_cell.length_a   1.000
_cell.length_b   1.000
_cell.length_c   1.000
_cell.angle_alpha   90.00
_cell.angle_beta   90.00
_cell.angle_gamma   90.00
#
_symmetry.space_group_name_H-M   'P 1'
#
loop_
_entity.id
_entity.type
_entity.pdbx_description
1 polymer ?
#
loop_
_entity_poly.entity_id
_entity_poly.type
_entity_poly.pdbx_seq_one_letter_code
_entity_poly.pdbx_strand_id
1 'polypeptide(L)'
;MRKTAVGPDRVLVEGARGQAPSPSYKVSATYADGWRCVATITLIGGRAERKAQRVSEAILARTRRMLGERGLDDYSLVYSEVLGTEASFGPHSRVAVNREVVLRLVVEHKDRAALELFAAELAPGGVSWAPGMTSIGGGRPRPSPIVKLFSFLAPKAQFQAGVWINDKHWPVAIPVVPRQAADSGPAANYAELPSPTTVGPLVEVPLLRIAHGRSGDKGNSVNIGIIAREPNWLGVLRDELTVERVREYFAHFVEGPVSRFDVPGIGAFNFLLQGALAGGGMASPRSDPLGKAFAQMLLDMPIRVPAKLLEPSPAAE
;
A
#
# COMPACT_ATOMS: atom_id res chain seq x y z
N MET A 1 6.48 13.09 26.18
CA MET A 1 7.27 11.89 26.53
C MET A 1 8.74 12.29 26.57
N ARG A 2 9.42 12.07 27.69
CA ARG A 2 10.86 12.36 27.89
C ARG A 2 11.60 11.04 28.10
N LYS A 3 12.82 10.94 27.59
CA LYS A 3 13.72 9.80 27.78
C LYS A 3 15.02 10.30 28.42
N THR A 4 15.42 9.70 29.53
CA THR A 4 16.63 10.08 30.28
C THR A 4 17.49 8.83 30.50
N ALA A 5 18.77 8.87 30.15
CA ALA A 5 19.70 7.78 30.49
C ALA A 5 19.90 7.77 32.02
N VAL A 6 19.70 6.61 32.65
CA VAL A 6 19.81 6.45 34.12
C VAL A 6 20.82 5.37 34.52
N GLY A 7 21.65 4.93 33.59
CA GLY A 7 22.74 3.96 33.80
C GLY A 7 23.07 3.17 32.53
N PRO A 8 24.07 2.27 32.58
CA PRO A 8 24.35 1.31 31.51
C PRO A 8 23.09 0.52 31.17
N ASP A 9 22.71 0.49 29.90
CA ASP A 9 21.53 -0.21 29.37
C ASP A 9 20.19 0.13 30.05
N ARG A 10 20.09 1.32 30.67
CA ARG A 10 18.89 1.76 31.39
C ARG A 10 18.43 3.15 30.96
N VAL A 11 17.18 3.24 30.55
CA VAL A 11 16.52 4.50 30.17
C VAL A 11 15.23 4.66 30.98
N LEU A 12 15.08 5.80 31.63
CA LEU A 12 13.83 6.23 32.24
C LEU A 12 12.97 6.93 31.17
N VAL A 13 11.71 6.53 31.09
CA VAL A 13 10.74 7.08 30.14
C VAL A 13 9.56 7.65 30.91
N GLU A 14 9.35 8.96 30.81
CA GLU A 14 8.33 9.68 31.59
C GLU A 14 7.38 10.52 30.72
N GLY A 15 6.19 10.81 31.27
CA GLY A 15 5.18 11.65 30.61
C GLY A 15 4.53 10.98 29.39
N ALA A 16 4.50 9.65 29.35
CA ALA A 16 3.63 8.92 28.43
C ALA A 16 2.19 9.01 28.98
N ARG A 17 1.28 9.56 28.18
CA ARG A 17 -0.15 9.57 28.46
C ARG A 17 -0.81 8.62 27.49
N GLY A 18 -1.83 7.89 27.93
CA GLY A 18 -2.53 6.92 27.12
C GLY A 18 -3.90 6.63 27.70
N GLN A 19 -4.69 5.88 26.95
CA GLN A 19 -5.99 5.40 27.39
C GLN A 19 -5.89 3.94 27.84
N ALA A 20 -6.84 3.49 28.66
CA ALA A 20 -6.95 2.09 29.04
C ALA A 20 -7.04 1.19 27.78
N PRO A 21 -6.44 -0.02 27.82
CA PRO A 21 -6.49 -0.96 26.71
C PRO A 21 -7.94 -1.39 26.43
N SER A 22 -8.23 -1.74 25.18
CA SER A 22 -9.55 -2.26 24.79
C SER A 22 -9.87 -3.58 25.50
N PRO A 23 -11.17 -3.94 25.64
CA PRO A 23 -11.59 -5.26 26.11
C PRO A 23 -11.37 -6.38 25.09
N SER A 24 -10.86 -6.06 23.89
CA SER A 24 -10.57 -7.01 22.82
C SER A 24 -9.08 -7.14 22.55
N TYR A 25 -8.64 -8.34 22.16
CA TYR A 25 -7.39 -8.58 21.45
C TYR A 25 -7.54 -8.26 19.96
N LYS A 26 -6.45 -7.84 19.35
CA LYS A 26 -6.34 -7.74 17.88
C LYS A 26 -5.77 -9.06 17.38
N VAL A 27 -6.58 -9.83 16.68
CA VAL A 27 -6.17 -11.13 16.12
C VAL A 27 -5.83 -10.97 14.66
N SER A 28 -4.72 -11.58 14.26
CA SER A 28 -4.33 -11.77 12.86
C SER A 28 -4.39 -13.26 12.57
N ALA A 29 -5.38 -13.69 11.82
CA ALA A 29 -5.52 -15.07 11.36
C ALA A 29 -5.05 -15.19 9.91
N THR A 30 -4.50 -16.36 9.55
CA THR A 30 -4.12 -16.68 8.18
C THR A 30 -4.79 -17.96 7.72
N TYR A 31 -5.11 -18.04 6.44
CA TYR A 31 -5.67 -19.24 5.82
C TYR A 31 -5.11 -19.43 4.41
N ALA A 32 -5.02 -20.69 3.98
CA ALA A 32 -4.60 -21.04 2.62
C ALA A 32 -5.72 -20.73 1.64
N ASP A 33 -5.39 -20.11 0.50
CA ASP A 33 -6.37 -19.69 -0.50
C ASP A 33 -5.95 -20.03 -1.94
N GLY A 34 -5.61 -21.30 -2.17
CA GLY A 34 -5.20 -21.79 -3.48
C GLY A 34 -3.75 -21.44 -3.84
N TRP A 35 -3.51 -21.22 -5.12
CA TRP A 35 -2.18 -21.08 -5.69
C TRP A 35 -2.09 -19.85 -6.59
N ARG A 36 -0.88 -19.32 -6.73
CA ARG A 36 -0.55 -18.20 -7.61
C ARG A 36 0.60 -18.56 -8.53
N CYS A 37 0.57 -18.06 -9.76
CA CYS A 37 1.71 -18.05 -10.66
C CYS A 37 1.96 -16.62 -11.15
N VAL A 38 3.22 -16.20 -11.19
CA VAL A 38 3.62 -14.86 -11.62
C VAL A 38 4.58 -15.00 -12.80
N ALA A 39 4.14 -14.59 -13.98
CA ALA A 39 4.98 -14.50 -15.17
C ALA A 39 5.52 -13.07 -15.32
N THR A 40 6.81 -12.94 -15.54
CA THR A 40 7.46 -11.67 -15.87
C THR A 40 8.09 -11.78 -17.25
N ILE A 41 7.68 -10.92 -18.19
CA ILE A 41 8.07 -11.00 -19.60
C ILE A 41 8.61 -9.65 -20.04
N THR A 42 9.83 -9.60 -20.54
CA THR A 42 10.44 -8.36 -21.06
C THR A 42 10.09 -8.17 -22.53
N LEU A 43 9.63 -6.98 -22.89
CA LEU A 43 9.35 -6.58 -24.26
C LEU A 43 10.12 -5.32 -24.64
N ILE A 44 10.88 -5.41 -25.73
CA ILE A 44 11.73 -4.34 -26.27
C ILE A 44 11.26 -3.97 -27.68
N GLY A 45 11.41 -2.70 -28.06
CA GLY A 45 11.08 -2.14 -29.37
C GLY A 45 9.81 -1.29 -29.38
N GLY A 46 9.44 -0.78 -30.56
CA GLY A 46 8.28 0.11 -30.70
C GLY A 46 6.97 -0.51 -30.21
N ARG A 47 6.10 0.33 -29.60
CA ARG A 47 4.80 -0.06 -29.03
C ARG A 47 4.92 -1.15 -27.95
N ALA A 48 5.96 -1.07 -27.11
CA ALA A 48 6.29 -2.11 -26.13
C ALA A 48 5.12 -2.42 -25.19
N GLU A 49 4.46 -1.41 -24.63
CA GLU A 49 3.27 -1.57 -23.80
C GLU A 49 2.10 -2.27 -24.51
N ARG A 50 1.75 -1.83 -25.73
CA ARG A 50 0.66 -2.46 -26.48
C ARG A 50 0.96 -3.93 -26.81
N LYS A 51 2.23 -4.25 -27.11
CA LYS A 51 2.67 -5.64 -27.29
C LYS A 51 2.54 -6.43 -25.99
N ALA A 52 2.91 -5.84 -24.85
CA ALA A 52 2.80 -6.46 -23.53
C ALA A 52 1.35 -6.82 -23.21
N GLN A 53 0.43 -5.87 -23.38
CA GLN A 53 -1.02 -6.08 -23.21
C GLN A 53 -1.51 -7.21 -24.12
N ARG A 54 -1.14 -7.19 -25.41
CA ARG A 54 -1.59 -8.21 -26.35
C ARG A 54 -1.03 -9.60 -26.04
N VAL A 55 0.20 -9.70 -25.55
CA VAL A 55 0.79 -10.96 -25.08
C VAL A 55 0.03 -11.49 -23.87
N SER A 56 -0.29 -10.63 -22.89
CA SER A 56 -1.12 -11.02 -21.74
C SER A 56 -2.46 -11.59 -22.18
N GLU A 57 -3.20 -10.89 -23.04
CA GLU A 57 -4.49 -11.33 -23.58
C GLU A 57 -4.37 -12.68 -24.31
N ALA A 58 -3.34 -12.85 -25.15
CA ALA A 58 -3.14 -14.06 -25.93
C ALA A 58 -2.84 -15.28 -25.05
N ILE A 59 -1.98 -15.13 -24.04
CA ILE A 59 -1.69 -16.18 -23.05
C ILE A 59 -2.99 -16.60 -22.36
N LEU A 60 -3.71 -15.63 -21.79
CA LEU A 60 -4.92 -15.88 -21.01
C LEU A 60 -6.01 -16.55 -21.85
N ALA A 61 -6.25 -16.06 -23.08
CA ALA A 61 -7.25 -16.66 -23.98
C ALA A 61 -6.90 -18.11 -24.33
N ARG A 62 -5.61 -18.38 -24.60
CA ARG A 62 -5.14 -19.72 -24.93
C ARG A 62 -5.23 -20.67 -23.74
N THR A 63 -4.75 -20.26 -22.57
CA THR A 63 -4.75 -21.11 -21.39
C THR A 63 -6.17 -21.34 -20.85
N ARG A 64 -7.06 -20.34 -20.90
CA ARG A 64 -8.49 -20.52 -20.57
C ARG A 64 -9.16 -21.59 -21.42
N ARG A 65 -8.90 -21.59 -22.73
CA ARG A 65 -9.40 -22.64 -23.62
C ARG A 65 -8.90 -24.02 -23.16
N MET A 66 -7.61 -24.14 -22.87
CA MET A 66 -7.02 -25.41 -22.40
C MET A 66 -7.53 -25.84 -21.01
N LEU A 67 -7.86 -24.90 -20.12
CA LEU A 67 -8.51 -25.19 -18.84
C LEU A 67 -9.91 -25.77 -19.09
N GLY A 68 -10.71 -25.13 -19.94
CA GLY A 68 -12.04 -25.61 -20.32
C GLY A 68 -12.03 -26.98 -21.00
N GLU A 69 -11.08 -27.22 -21.91
CA GLU A 69 -10.87 -28.54 -22.56
C GLU A 69 -10.54 -29.66 -21.55
N ARG A 70 -10.04 -29.30 -20.36
CA ARG A 70 -9.70 -30.23 -19.27
C ARG A 70 -10.74 -30.26 -18.15
N GLY A 71 -11.85 -29.53 -18.29
CA GLY A 71 -12.89 -29.43 -17.26
C GLY A 71 -12.42 -28.72 -15.99
N LEU A 72 -11.39 -27.88 -16.07
CA LEU A 72 -10.93 -27.05 -14.95
C LEU A 72 -11.66 -25.69 -14.96
N ASP A 73 -11.86 -25.12 -13.78
CA ASP A 73 -12.41 -23.78 -13.62
C ASP A 73 -11.50 -22.70 -14.26
N ASP A 74 -12.06 -21.50 -14.48
CA ASP A 74 -11.25 -20.34 -14.85
C ASP A 74 -10.42 -19.84 -13.65
N TYR A 75 -9.45 -18.96 -13.93
CA TYR A 75 -8.65 -18.28 -12.92
C TYR A 75 -9.53 -17.57 -11.89
N SER A 76 -9.23 -17.78 -10.61
CA SER A 76 -9.90 -17.07 -9.52
C SER A 76 -9.46 -15.60 -9.44
N LEU A 77 -8.30 -15.27 -10.01
CA LEU A 77 -7.81 -13.90 -10.17
C LEU A 77 -6.88 -13.84 -11.39
N VAL A 78 -7.00 -12.75 -12.14
CA VAL A 78 -6.06 -12.35 -13.18
C VAL A 78 -5.68 -10.90 -12.93
N TYR A 79 -4.38 -10.61 -12.85
CA TYR A 79 -3.86 -9.25 -12.73
C TYR A 79 -2.69 -9.06 -13.68
N SER A 80 -2.79 -8.07 -14.56
CA SER A 80 -1.76 -7.72 -15.52
C SER A 80 -1.27 -6.30 -15.26
N GLU A 81 0.05 -6.15 -15.18
CA GLU A 81 0.72 -4.88 -14.94
C GLU A 81 1.90 -4.77 -15.89
N VAL A 82 2.09 -3.59 -16.50
CA VAL A 82 3.20 -3.35 -17.43
C VAL A 82 4.16 -2.36 -16.77
N LEU A 83 5.26 -2.86 -16.23
CA LEU A 83 6.28 -2.03 -15.59
C LEU A 83 7.05 -1.25 -16.65
N GLY A 84 7.36 0.02 -16.35
CA GLY A 84 7.97 0.96 -17.28
C GLY A 84 6.97 1.92 -17.94
N THR A 85 5.67 1.78 -17.67
CA THR A 85 4.61 2.67 -18.19
C THR A 85 4.01 3.60 -17.13
N GLU A 86 4.62 3.65 -15.94
CA GLU A 86 4.05 4.26 -14.74
C GLU A 86 2.66 3.70 -14.40
N ALA A 87 2.42 2.40 -14.63
CA ALA A 87 1.15 1.72 -14.32
C ALA A 87 0.65 2.01 -12.88
N SER A 88 1.55 2.14 -11.90
CA SER A 88 1.20 2.48 -10.52
C SER A 88 0.61 3.89 -10.35
N PHE A 89 0.94 4.84 -11.23
CA PHE A 89 0.39 6.19 -11.21
C PHE A 89 -0.99 6.28 -11.85
N GLY A 90 -1.43 5.24 -12.58
CA GLY A 90 -2.76 5.18 -13.18
C GLY A 90 -3.04 6.41 -14.07
N PRO A 91 -4.12 7.19 -13.81
CA PRO A 91 -4.44 8.38 -14.60
C PRO A 91 -3.39 9.49 -14.49
N HIS A 92 -2.48 9.41 -13.52
CA HIS A 92 -1.42 10.42 -13.30
C HIS A 92 -0.10 10.07 -14.01
N SER A 93 -0.07 9.00 -14.81
CA SER A 93 1.10 8.66 -15.61
C SER A 93 1.46 9.79 -16.57
N ARG A 94 2.75 10.12 -16.64
CA ARG A 94 3.36 11.10 -17.55
C ARG A 94 4.11 10.41 -18.70
N VAL A 95 4.27 9.08 -18.64
CA VAL A 95 4.95 8.31 -19.68
C VAL A 95 4.00 8.08 -20.86
N ALA A 96 4.24 8.79 -21.96
CA ALA A 96 3.48 8.64 -23.20
C ALA A 96 4.06 7.59 -24.16
N VAL A 97 5.38 7.37 -24.15
CA VAL A 97 6.06 6.44 -25.07
C VAL A 97 7.11 5.62 -24.33
N ASN A 98 7.01 4.31 -24.46
CA ASN A 98 7.95 3.34 -23.92
C ASN A 98 8.44 2.39 -25.04
N ARG A 99 9.73 2.04 -25.00
CA ARG A 99 10.36 1.07 -25.92
C ARG A 99 10.91 -0.15 -25.20
N GLU A 100 10.79 -0.18 -23.88
CA GLU A 100 11.22 -1.27 -23.03
C GLU A 100 10.27 -1.33 -21.84
N VAL A 101 9.64 -2.48 -21.64
CA VAL A 101 8.70 -2.72 -20.54
C VAL A 101 8.82 -4.14 -20.04
N VAL A 102 8.35 -4.37 -18.82
CA VAL A 102 8.18 -5.71 -18.26
C VAL A 102 6.70 -5.97 -18.03
N LEU A 103 6.10 -6.88 -18.79
CA LEU A 103 4.80 -7.44 -18.46
C LEU A 103 4.93 -8.31 -17.22
N ARG A 104 4.17 -8.00 -16.18
CA ARG A 104 3.99 -8.85 -15.01
C ARG A 104 2.55 -9.35 -14.99
N LEU A 105 2.35 -10.62 -15.30
CA LEU A 105 1.06 -11.30 -15.34
C LEU A 105 0.94 -12.25 -14.16
N VAL A 106 -0.03 -11.98 -13.28
CA VAL A 106 -0.36 -12.79 -12.12
C VAL A 106 -1.66 -13.51 -12.38
N VAL A 107 -1.67 -14.82 -12.17
CA VAL A 107 -2.88 -15.64 -12.19
C VAL A 107 -3.00 -16.45 -10.91
N GLU A 108 -4.22 -16.65 -10.45
CA GLU A 108 -4.54 -17.49 -9.30
C GLU A 108 -5.55 -18.56 -9.68
N HIS A 109 -5.45 -19.72 -9.01
CA HIS A 109 -6.37 -20.82 -9.20
C HIS A 109 -6.39 -21.71 -7.95
N LYS A 110 -7.52 -22.39 -7.70
CA LYS A 110 -7.67 -23.31 -6.56
C LYS A 110 -6.86 -24.59 -6.74
N ASP A 111 -6.81 -25.10 -7.97
CA ASP A 111 -5.98 -26.22 -8.38
C ASP A 111 -4.60 -25.75 -8.87
N ARG A 112 -3.54 -26.34 -8.32
CA ARG A 112 -2.16 -26.13 -8.73
C ARG A 112 -1.90 -26.58 -10.17
N ALA A 113 -2.54 -27.65 -10.64
CA ALA A 113 -2.31 -28.22 -11.97
C ALA A 113 -2.71 -27.24 -13.10
N ALA A 114 -3.75 -26.44 -12.87
CA ALA A 114 -4.15 -25.34 -13.76
C ALA A 114 -3.04 -24.30 -13.96
N LEU A 115 -2.28 -24.01 -12.90
CA LEU A 115 -1.17 -23.06 -12.94
C LEU A 115 0.10 -23.67 -13.53
N GLU A 116 0.30 -24.97 -13.38
CA GLU A 116 1.38 -25.67 -14.09
C GLU A 116 1.12 -25.65 -15.60
N LEU A 117 -0.13 -25.78 -16.04
CA LEU A 117 -0.54 -25.60 -17.44
C LEU A 117 -0.24 -24.17 -17.94
N PHE A 118 -0.68 -23.15 -17.21
CA PHE A 118 -0.36 -21.75 -17.51
C PHE A 118 1.15 -21.54 -17.67
N ALA A 119 1.94 -22.03 -16.71
CA ALA A 119 3.38 -21.88 -16.73
C ALA A 119 4.04 -22.60 -17.93
N ALA A 120 3.53 -23.77 -18.33
CA ALA A 120 4.05 -24.50 -19.49
C ALA A 120 3.87 -23.70 -20.79
N GLU A 121 2.73 -23.02 -20.91
CA GLU A 121 2.32 -22.35 -22.13
C GLU A 121 3.06 -21.02 -22.39
N LEU A 122 3.84 -20.53 -21.43
CA LEU A 122 4.67 -19.34 -21.62
C LEU A 122 5.89 -19.62 -22.52
N ALA A 123 6.44 -20.83 -22.50
CA ALA A 123 7.68 -21.16 -23.21
C ALA A 123 7.53 -21.12 -24.75
N PRO A 124 6.49 -21.70 -25.37
CA PRO A 124 6.25 -21.55 -26.82
C PRO A 124 6.11 -20.09 -27.26
N GLY A 125 5.66 -19.21 -26.36
CA GLY A 125 5.48 -17.79 -26.66
C GLY A 125 6.77 -17.05 -26.94
N GLY A 126 7.87 -17.40 -26.26
CA GLY A 126 9.17 -16.75 -26.46
C GLY A 126 9.74 -16.89 -27.88
N VAL A 127 9.32 -17.93 -28.62
CA VAL A 127 9.80 -18.18 -30.00
C VAL A 127 8.79 -17.78 -31.08
N SER A 128 7.51 -17.58 -30.73
CA SER A 128 6.44 -17.47 -31.73
C SER A 128 5.48 -16.29 -31.54
N TRP A 129 5.58 -15.53 -30.45
CA TRP A 129 4.66 -14.42 -30.17
C TRP A 129 5.26 -13.05 -30.55
N ALA A 130 4.92 -12.00 -29.79
CA ALA A 130 5.18 -10.62 -30.18
C ALA A 130 6.69 -10.37 -30.42
N PRO A 131 7.07 -9.78 -31.57
CA PRO A 131 8.45 -9.41 -31.84
C PRO A 131 9.04 -8.52 -30.75
N GLY A 132 10.26 -8.85 -30.33
CA GLY A 132 10.96 -8.16 -29.24
C GLY A 132 10.56 -8.63 -27.84
N MET A 133 9.81 -9.72 -27.70
CA MET A 133 9.74 -10.48 -26.45
C MET A 133 11.09 -11.18 -26.24
N THR A 134 11.83 -10.81 -25.20
CA THR A 134 13.24 -11.24 -25.04
C THR A 134 13.47 -12.21 -23.88
N SER A 135 12.68 -12.13 -22.82
CA SER A 135 12.91 -12.93 -21.61
C SER A 135 11.62 -13.19 -20.86
N ILE A 136 11.53 -14.36 -20.22
CA ILE A 136 10.50 -14.71 -19.23
C ILE A 136 11.18 -14.68 -17.84
N GLY A 137 11.68 -13.50 -17.43
CA GLY A 137 12.17 -13.16 -16.08
C GLY A 137 12.80 -14.27 -15.23
N GLY A 138 13.75 -15.04 -15.78
CA GLY A 138 14.48 -16.10 -15.05
C GLY A 138 13.99 -17.54 -15.32
N GLY A 139 13.02 -17.74 -16.22
CA GLY A 139 12.56 -19.04 -16.68
C GLY A 139 11.06 -19.28 -16.47
N ARG A 140 10.64 -20.54 -16.57
CA ARG A 140 9.24 -20.93 -16.35
C ARG A 140 8.82 -20.62 -14.90
N PRO A 141 7.77 -19.83 -14.67
CA PRO A 141 7.32 -19.51 -13.32
C PRO A 141 6.75 -20.75 -12.63
N ARG A 142 6.82 -20.77 -11.30
CA ARG A 142 6.35 -21.90 -10.48
C ARG A 142 5.11 -21.48 -9.69
N PRO A 143 4.06 -22.33 -9.63
CA PRO A 143 2.96 -22.12 -8.71
C PRO A 143 3.46 -22.05 -7.26
N SER A 144 2.97 -21.07 -6.50
CA SER A 144 3.22 -20.92 -5.06
C SER A 144 1.90 -20.84 -4.30
N PRO A 145 1.84 -21.34 -3.05
CA PRO A 145 0.62 -21.27 -2.25
C PRO A 145 0.31 -19.82 -1.87
N ILE A 146 -0.97 -19.47 -1.88
CA ILE A 146 -1.46 -18.17 -1.40
C ILE A 146 -1.87 -18.32 0.06
N VAL A 147 -1.43 -17.39 0.90
CA VAL A 147 -1.88 -17.26 2.29
C VAL A 147 -2.54 -15.89 2.44
N LYS A 148 -3.84 -15.88 2.76
CA LYS A 148 -4.56 -14.64 3.04
C LYS A 148 -4.56 -14.36 4.53
N LEU A 149 -4.52 -13.07 4.86
CA LEU A 149 -4.58 -12.56 6.22
C LEU A 149 -5.95 -11.95 6.47
N PHE A 150 -6.56 -12.30 7.61
CA PHE A 150 -7.81 -11.75 8.07
C PHE A 150 -7.65 -11.27 9.51
N SER A 151 -7.98 -10.00 9.77
CA SER A 151 -7.83 -9.37 11.08
C SER A 151 -9.19 -9.08 11.70
N PHE A 152 -9.35 -9.42 12.97
CA PHE A 152 -10.58 -9.17 13.72
C PHE A 152 -10.29 -8.92 15.20
N LEU A 153 -11.31 -8.45 15.91
CA LEU A 153 -11.26 -8.26 17.36
C LEU A 153 -11.84 -9.49 18.06
N ALA A 154 -11.10 -10.04 19.02
CA ALA A 154 -11.56 -11.16 19.84
C ALA A 154 -11.73 -10.71 21.30
N PRO A 155 -12.84 -11.02 21.98
CA PRO A 155 -13.05 -10.63 23.38
C PRO A 155 -11.98 -11.23 24.29
N LYS A 156 -11.31 -10.41 25.12
CA LYS A 156 -10.26 -10.88 26.03
C LYS A 156 -10.75 -11.95 27.00
N ALA A 157 -12.01 -11.86 27.43
CA ALA A 157 -12.64 -12.79 28.36
C ALA A 157 -12.71 -14.24 27.86
N GLN A 158 -12.52 -14.48 26.55
CA GLN A 158 -12.51 -15.83 25.98
C GLN A 158 -11.14 -16.52 26.09
N PHE A 159 -10.12 -15.84 26.62
CA PHE A 159 -8.75 -16.35 26.68
C PHE A 159 -8.17 -16.26 28.09
N GLN A 160 -7.32 -17.22 28.43
CA GLN A 160 -6.47 -17.18 29.63
C GLN A 160 -5.03 -16.95 29.17
N ALA A 161 -4.39 -15.89 29.68
CA ALA A 161 -3.00 -15.62 29.38
C ALA A 161 -2.09 -16.32 30.39
N GLY A 162 -0.90 -16.73 29.95
CA GLY A 162 0.12 -17.29 30.80
C GLY A 162 1.48 -17.34 30.11
N VAL A 163 2.53 -17.52 30.91
CA VAL A 163 3.91 -17.62 30.46
C VAL A 163 4.39 -19.06 30.68
N TRP A 164 5.03 -19.64 29.67
CA TRP A 164 5.67 -20.95 29.77
C TRP A 164 7.18 -20.76 29.86
N ILE A 165 7.80 -21.31 30.90
CA ILE A 165 9.27 -21.31 31.09
C ILE A 165 9.66 -22.70 31.57
N ASN A 166 10.55 -23.39 30.84
CA ASN A 166 11.03 -24.73 31.17
C ASN A 166 9.87 -25.70 31.50
N ASP A 167 8.88 -25.77 30.61
CA ASP A 167 7.64 -26.57 30.74
C ASP A 167 6.74 -26.23 31.94
N LYS A 168 7.07 -25.19 32.71
CA LYS A 168 6.23 -24.68 33.79
C LYS A 168 5.35 -23.53 33.28
N HIS A 169 4.04 -23.69 33.45
CA HIS A 169 3.05 -22.67 33.15
C HIS A 169 2.84 -21.72 34.34
N TRP A 170 2.87 -20.42 34.07
CA TRP A 170 2.63 -19.34 35.02
C TRP A 170 1.43 -18.52 34.53
N PRO A 171 0.24 -18.64 35.15
CA PRO A 171 -0.93 -17.88 34.73
C PRO A 171 -0.71 -16.37 34.94
N VAL A 172 -1.18 -15.56 33.99
CA VAL A 172 -1.10 -14.09 34.05
C VAL A 172 -2.51 -13.52 33.97
N ALA A 173 -2.94 -12.85 35.05
CA ALA A 173 -4.20 -12.13 35.04
C ALA A 173 -4.10 -10.89 34.14
N ILE A 174 -4.94 -10.80 33.11
CA ILE A 174 -5.05 -9.62 32.26
C ILE A 174 -6.23 -8.79 32.75
N PRO A 175 -6.00 -7.59 33.31
CA PRO A 175 -7.10 -6.76 33.77
C PRO A 175 -7.95 -6.31 32.57
N VAL A 176 -9.24 -6.64 32.62
CA VAL A 176 -10.24 -6.13 31.68
C VAL A 176 -10.89 -4.92 32.33
N VAL A 177 -10.35 -3.74 32.08
CA VAL A 177 -10.94 -2.49 32.55
C VAL A 177 -12.03 -2.08 31.54
N PRO A 178 -13.28 -1.86 31.97
CA PRO A 178 -14.30 -1.31 31.10
C PRO A 178 -13.83 0.02 30.53
N ARG A 179 -13.75 0.09 29.21
CA ARG A 179 -13.43 1.33 28.50
C ARG A 179 -14.75 1.98 28.13
N GLN A 180 -15.03 3.18 28.65
CA GLN A 180 -16.03 4.04 28.04
C GLN A 180 -15.60 4.24 26.58
N ALA A 181 -16.52 4.04 25.64
CA ALA A 181 -16.27 4.31 24.23
C ALA A 181 -15.93 5.79 24.09
N ALA A 182 -14.65 6.13 24.16
CA ALA A 182 -14.19 7.44 23.73
C ALA A 182 -14.50 7.52 22.24
N ASP A 183 -15.10 8.64 21.80
CA ASP A 183 -15.26 8.99 20.39
C ASP A 183 -13.86 9.00 19.74
N SER A 184 -13.44 7.83 19.25
CA SER A 184 -12.16 7.64 18.59
C SER A 184 -12.29 7.92 17.09
N GLY A 185 -13.05 8.97 16.77
CA GLY A 185 -13.04 9.54 15.43
C GLY A 185 -11.67 10.16 15.14
N PRO A 186 -11.32 10.37 13.86
CA PRO A 186 -10.17 11.18 13.52
C PRO A 186 -10.29 12.56 14.18
N ALA A 187 -9.40 12.86 15.13
CA ALA A 187 -9.36 14.18 15.76
C ALA A 187 -8.80 15.18 14.75
N ALA A 188 -9.65 16.08 14.25
CA ALA A 188 -9.25 17.18 13.37
C ALA A 188 -8.64 18.32 14.20
N ASN A 189 -7.45 18.08 14.74
CA ASN A 189 -6.75 19.01 15.63
C ASN A 189 -6.26 20.28 14.94
N TYR A 190 -6.22 20.31 13.60
CA TYR A 190 -5.75 21.46 12.84
C TYR A 190 -6.87 22.36 12.30
N ALA A 191 -8.14 22.08 12.61
CA ALA A 191 -9.27 22.90 12.12
C ALA A 191 -9.08 24.40 12.39
N GLU A 192 -8.46 24.75 13.52
CA GLU A 192 -8.24 26.13 13.96
C GLU A 192 -6.98 26.81 13.40
N LEU A 193 -6.13 26.11 12.63
CA LEU A 193 -4.95 26.76 12.03
C LEU A 193 -5.37 27.93 11.11
N PRO A 194 -4.60 29.02 11.03
CA PRO A 194 -4.85 30.05 10.01
C PRO A 194 -4.71 29.46 8.61
N SER A 195 -5.66 29.74 7.70
CA SER A 195 -5.57 29.38 6.28
C SER A 195 -4.58 30.30 5.54
N PRO A 196 -3.45 29.77 5.04
CA PRO A 196 -2.45 30.56 4.32
C PRO A 196 -2.88 30.90 2.89
N THR A 197 -3.89 30.22 2.36
CA THR A 197 -4.51 30.44 1.03
C THR A 197 -5.11 31.84 0.84
N THR A 198 -5.21 32.65 1.89
CA THR A 198 -5.70 34.04 1.83
C THR A 198 -4.61 35.07 1.46
N VAL A 199 -3.34 34.66 1.41
CA VAL A 199 -2.20 35.59 1.29
C VAL A 199 -1.60 35.55 -0.13
N GLY A 200 -2.19 36.29 -1.08
CA GLY A 200 -1.59 36.56 -2.39
C GLY A 200 -1.80 35.48 -3.47
N PRO A 201 -1.11 35.57 -4.63
CA PRO A 201 -1.30 34.66 -5.75
C PRO A 201 -0.83 33.24 -5.40
N LEU A 202 -1.61 32.25 -5.84
CA LEU A 202 -1.29 30.83 -5.69
C LEU A 202 -0.51 30.32 -6.90
N VAL A 203 0.46 29.43 -6.64
CA VAL A 203 1.19 28.66 -7.65
C VAL A 203 1.09 27.18 -7.34
N GLU A 204 1.16 26.34 -8.37
CA GLU A 204 1.10 24.89 -8.23
C GLU A 204 2.50 24.29 -8.15
N VAL A 205 2.74 23.47 -7.13
CA VAL A 205 4.00 22.73 -6.95
C VAL A 205 3.71 21.29 -6.53
N PRO A 206 4.61 20.33 -6.79
CA PRO A 206 4.50 18.99 -6.23
C PRO A 206 4.55 19.05 -4.70
N LEU A 207 3.72 18.24 -4.02
CA LEU A 207 3.69 18.14 -2.56
C LEU A 207 5.10 17.92 -1.95
N LEU A 208 5.98 17.21 -2.66
CA LEU A 208 7.39 16.98 -2.31
C LEU A 208 8.16 18.24 -1.92
N ARG A 209 7.80 19.39 -2.52
CA ARG A 209 8.44 20.68 -2.26
C ARG A 209 8.23 21.16 -0.82
N ILE A 210 7.10 20.83 -0.19
CA ILE A 210 6.70 21.38 1.12
C ILE A 210 6.51 20.31 2.19
N ALA A 211 6.58 19.03 1.84
CA ALA A 211 6.41 17.93 2.79
C ALA A 211 7.37 16.76 2.54
N HIS A 212 7.57 15.95 3.58
CA HIS A 212 8.11 14.60 3.48
C HIS A 212 6.98 13.58 3.62
N GLY A 213 7.17 12.39 3.06
CA GLY A 213 6.16 11.33 3.08
C GLY A 213 6.75 9.94 3.26
N ARG A 214 6.06 9.10 4.04
CA ARG A 214 6.31 7.65 4.12
C ARG A 214 4.99 6.89 4.19
N SER A 215 4.97 5.69 3.65
CA SER A 215 3.80 4.83 3.67
C SER A 215 4.14 3.38 3.98
N GLY A 216 3.13 2.63 4.38
CA GLY A 216 3.21 1.21 4.67
C GLY A 216 1.83 0.57 4.73
N ASP A 217 1.82 -0.76 4.81
CA ASP A 217 0.57 -1.51 4.85
C ASP A 217 -0.05 -1.52 6.25
N LYS A 218 -1.39 -1.59 6.26
CA LYS A 218 -2.23 -2.01 7.37
C LYS A 218 -3.22 -3.05 6.90
N GLY A 219 -2.73 -4.29 6.75
CA GLY A 219 -3.51 -5.37 6.17
C GLY A 219 -3.79 -5.10 4.70
N ASN A 220 -5.06 -5.01 4.31
CA ASN A 220 -5.44 -4.60 2.95
C ASN A 220 -5.51 -3.07 2.75
N SER A 221 -5.06 -2.28 3.73
CA SER A 221 -5.07 -0.81 3.68
C SER A 221 -3.66 -0.26 3.57
N VAL A 222 -3.53 0.99 3.16
CA VAL A 222 -2.26 1.74 3.23
C VAL A 222 -2.39 2.87 4.22
N ASN A 223 -1.37 3.06 5.07
CA ASN A 223 -1.20 4.31 5.79
C ASN A 223 -0.18 5.21 5.08
N ILE A 224 -0.46 6.51 4.98
CA ILE A 224 0.45 7.51 4.39
C ILE A 224 0.65 8.61 5.42
N GLY A 225 1.86 8.70 5.97
CA GLY A 225 2.28 9.80 6.84
C GLY A 225 2.89 10.91 6.01
N ILE A 226 2.37 12.13 6.15
CA ILE A 226 2.87 13.37 5.55
C ILE A 226 3.28 14.32 6.66
N ILE A 227 4.54 14.76 6.66
CA ILE A 227 5.07 15.73 7.63
C ILE A 227 5.47 17.01 6.90
N ALA A 228 5.06 18.16 7.43
CA ALA A 228 5.48 19.45 6.89
C ALA A 228 7.00 19.60 7.00
N ARG A 229 7.65 20.13 5.96
CA ARG A 229 9.09 20.44 6.02
C ARG A 229 9.39 21.54 7.04
N GLU A 230 8.49 22.50 7.13
CA GLU A 230 8.54 23.65 8.03
C GLU A 230 7.14 23.93 8.60
N PRO A 231 7.02 24.51 9.80
CA PRO A 231 5.73 24.76 10.44
C PRO A 231 4.77 25.66 9.63
N ASN A 232 5.29 26.61 8.85
CA ASN A 232 4.51 27.50 7.98
C ASN A 232 3.70 26.76 6.91
N TRP A 233 4.11 25.56 6.51
CA TRP A 233 3.41 24.73 5.52
C TRP A 233 2.18 24.01 6.08
N LEU A 234 2.02 23.91 7.40
CA LEU A 234 0.95 23.13 8.02
C LEU A 234 -0.45 23.57 7.59
N GLY A 235 -0.69 24.89 7.53
CA GLY A 235 -1.98 25.42 7.08
C GLY A 235 -2.26 25.10 5.61
N VAL A 236 -1.24 25.15 4.74
CA VAL A 236 -1.36 24.80 3.32
C VAL A 236 -1.71 23.33 3.18
N LEU A 237 -0.97 22.46 3.87
CA LEU A 237 -1.19 21.01 3.83
C LEU A 237 -2.57 20.63 4.36
N ARG A 238 -3.04 21.27 5.42
CA ARG A 238 -4.39 21.03 5.95
C ARG A 238 -5.47 21.36 4.91
N ASP A 239 -5.32 22.47 4.21
CA ASP A 239 -6.31 22.98 3.25
C ASP A 239 -6.29 22.18 1.93
N GLU A 240 -5.11 21.78 1.46
CA GLU A 240 -4.96 21.13 0.15
C GLU A 240 -4.94 19.59 0.22
N LEU A 241 -4.44 18.98 1.30
CA LEU A 241 -4.48 17.52 1.49
C LEU A 241 -5.74 17.10 2.24
N THR A 242 -6.89 17.32 1.59
CA THR A 242 -8.19 16.85 2.10
C THR A 242 -8.35 15.35 1.89
N VAL A 243 -9.29 14.74 2.63
CA VAL A 243 -9.64 13.32 2.45
C VAL A 243 -10.13 13.06 1.03
N GLU A 244 -10.92 13.99 0.49
CA GLU A 244 -11.55 13.90 -0.83
C GLU A 244 -10.49 13.92 -1.93
N ARG A 245 -9.55 14.86 -1.87
CA ARG A 245 -8.49 14.97 -2.89
C ARG A 245 -7.53 13.79 -2.85
N VAL A 246 -7.17 13.31 -1.66
CA VAL A 246 -6.31 12.10 -1.53
C VAL A 246 -7.06 10.86 -2.04
N ARG A 247 -8.36 10.75 -1.75
CA ARG A 247 -9.19 9.65 -2.27
C ARG A 247 -9.29 9.69 -3.79
N GLU A 248 -9.54 10.86 -4.37
CA GLU A 248 -9.62 11.06 -5.82
C GLU A 248 -8.29 10.73 -6.49
N TYR A 249 -7.17 11.21 -5.93
CA TYR A 249 -5.84 10.92 -6.44
C TYR A 249 -5.52 9.43 -6.48
N PHE A 250 -6.03 8.65 -5.52
CA PHE A 250 -5.85 7.19 -5.46
C PHE A 250 -7.08 6.38 -5.86
N ALA A 251 -8.02 6.97 -6.61
CA ALA A 251 -9.25 6.30 -7.01
C ALA A 251 -9.01 5.02 -7.84
N HIS A 252 -7.88 4.92 -8.53
CA HIS A 252 -7.45 3.72 -9.26
C HIS A 252 -6.96 2.57 -8.37
N PHE A 253 -6.82 2.79 -7.06
CA PHE A 253 -6.40 1.77 -6.10
C PHE A 253 -7.37 1.52 -4.96
N VAL A 254 -8.04 2.57 -4.47
CA VAL A 254 -8.79 2.55 -3.21
C VAL A 254 -10.24 2.11 -3.44
N GLU A 255 -10.63 1.02 -2.80
CA GLU A 255 -12.00 0.48 -2.86
C GLU A 255 -12.86 0.93 -1.65
N GLY A 256 -12.23 1.39 -0.57
CA GLY A 256 -12.88 1.75 0.68
C GLY A 256 -12.79 3.24 1.04
N PRO A 257 -13.15 3.61 2.29
CA PRO A 257 -13.01 4.97 2.75
C PRO A 257 -11.54 5.38 2.93
N VAL A 258 -11.31 6.69 2.85
CA VAL A 258 -10.07 7.34 3.23
C VAL A 258 -10.33 8.14 4.50
N SER A 259 -9.44 8.04 5.47
CA SER A 259 -9.51 8.79 6.73
C SER A 259 -8.22 9.57 6.92
N ARG A 260 -8.31 10.81 7.42
CA ARG A 260 -7.16 11.65 7.78
C ARG A 260 -7.09 11.81 9.30
N PHE A 261 -5.92 11.61 9.88
CA PHE A 261 -5.65 11.83 11.30
C PHE A 261 -4.58 12.92 11.44
N ASP A 262 -4.90 13.98 12.17
CA ASP A 262 -3.95 15.04 12.46
C ASP A 262 -3.00 14.60 13.57
N VAL A 263 -1.70 14.82 13.37
CA VAL A 263 -0.62 14.42 14.30
C VAL A 263 0.13 15.68 14.79
N PRO A 264 -0.51 16.50 15.65
CA PRO A 264 -0.01 17.83 16.06
C PRO A 264 1.36 17.80 16.71
N GLY A 265 1.69 16.74 17.45
CA GLY A 265 2.98 16.63 18.16
C GLY A 265 4.21 16.64 17.26
N ILE A 266 4.05 16.41 15.94
CA ILE A 266 5.14 16.44 14.95
C ILE A 266 4.77 17.21 13.68
N GLY A 267 3.68 18.00 13.68
CA GLY A 267 3.27 18.73 12.49
C GLY A 267 2.98 17.83 11.27
N ALA A 268 2.29 16.71 11.49
CA ALA A 268 2.03 15.73 10.43
C ALA A 268 0.55 15.38 10.29
N PHE A 269 0.24 14.70 9.18
CA PHE A 269 -1.04 14.08 8.86
C PHE A 269 -0.79 12.60 8.59
N ASN A 270 -1.69 11.72 9.01
CA ASN A 270 -1.69 10.32 8.62
C ASN A 270 -3.00 9.99 7.89
N PHE A 271 -2.89 9.60 6.63
CA PHE A 271 -4.01 9.09 5.86
C PHE A 271 -4.09 7.58 6.00
N LEU A 272 -5.29 7.03 6.08
CA LEU A 272 -5.55 5.61 6.01
C LEU A 272 -6.47 5.35 4.82
N LEU A 273 -5.97 4.64 3.82
CA LEU A 273 -6.67 4.31 2.57
C LEU A 273 -7.09 2.85 2.65
N GLN A 274 -8.37 2.59 2.89
CA GLN A 274 -8.88 1.23 3.11
C GLN A 274 -9.11 0.50 1.78
N GLY A 275 -8.72 -0.78 1.71
CA GLY A 275 -8.86 -1.60 0.50
C GLY A 275 -7.84 -1.30 -0.60
N ALA A 276 -6.83 -0.48 -0.30
CA ALA A 276 -5.87 0.02 -1.28
C ALA A 276 -4.82 -1.00 -1.75
N LEU A 277 -4.77 -2.23 -1.22
CA LEU A 277 -3.71 -3.21 -1.52
C LEU A 277 -4.20 -4.49 -2.19
N ALA A 278 -5.44 -4.58 -2.66
CA ALA A 278 -5.97 -5.74 -3.38
C ALA A 278 -5.68 -7.11 -2.71
N GLY A 279 -5.91 -7.19 -1.39
CA GLY A 279 -5.68 -8.39 -0.56
C GLY A 279 -4.60 -8.21 0.51
N GLY A 280 -3.80 -7.14 0.44
CA GLY A 280 -2.74 -6.84 1.43
C GLY A 280 -1.42 -7.60 1.19
N GLY A 281 -0.40 -7.32 2.01
CA GLY A 281 1.00 -7.75 1.76
C GLY A 281 1.22 -9.19 1.32
N MET A 282 0.48 -10.14 1.91
CA MET A 282 0.63 -11.57 1.61
C MET A 282 -0.14 -12.03 0.37
N ALA A 283 -1.20 -11.32 0.00
CA ALA A 283 -2.17 -11.75 -1.01
C ALA A 283 -2.36 -10.75 -2.14
N SER A 284 -1.68 -9.61 -2.12
CA SER A 284 -1.77 -8.62 -3.17
C SER A 284 -1.12 -9.15 -4.45
N PRO A 285 -1.79 -9.06 -5.61
CA PRO A 285 -1.15 -9.38 -6.87
C PRO A 285 -0.26 -8.24 -7.37
N ARG A 286 -0.28 -7.05 -6.75
CA ARG A 286 0.41 -5.85 -7.25
C ARG A 286 1.94 -5.90 -7.04
N SER A 287 2.68 -5.05 -7.77
CA SER A 287 4.14 -4.91 -7.62
C SER A 287 4.57 -4.32 -6.27
N ASP A 288 3.76 -3.44 -5.68
CA ASP A 288 3.96 -2.87 -4.34
C ASP A 288 2.90 -3.41 -3.34
N PRO A 289 3.01 -4.67 -2.89
CA PRO A 289 2.04 -5.28 -1.99
C PRO A 289 2.07 -4.68 -0.57
N LEU A 290 3.13 -3.94 -0.21
CA LEU A 290 3.34 -3.34 1.11
C LEU A 290 3.01 -1.84 1.15
N GLY A 291 2.54 -1.27 0.04
CA GLY A 291 2.18 0.14 -0.05
C GLY A 291 3.34 1.11 0.19
N LYS A 292 4.59 0.70 -0.07
CA LYS A 292 5.79 1.53 0.19
C LYS A 292 5.93 2.69 -0.79
N ALA A 293 5.36 2.57 -1.98
CA ALA A 293 5.41 3.59 -3.03
C ALA A 293 4.31 4.64 -2.89
N PHE A 294 3.25 4.40 -2.11
CA PHE A 294 2.09 5.29 -2.01
C PHE A 294 2.45 6.70 -1.55
N ALA A 295 3.36 6.84 -0.58
CA ALA A 295 3.84 8.17 -0.20
C ALA A 295 4.58 8.86 -1.35
N GLN A 296 5.39 8.13 -2.13
CA GLN A 296 6.10 8.72 -3.27
C GLN A 296 5.13 9.19 -4.36
N MET A 297 4.08 8.40 -4.63
CA MET A 297 3.01 8.79 -5.54
C MET A 297 2.28 10.04 -5.04
N LEU A 298 1.92 10.09 -3.74
CA LEU A 298 1.24 11.27 -3.17
C LEU A 298 2.13 12.50 -3.13
N LEU A 299 3.45 12.36 -2.93
CA LEU A 299 4.39 13.48 -2.95
C LEU A 299 4.50 14.14 -4.35
N ASP A 300 4.05 13.47 -5.41
CA ASP A 300 3.95 14.04 -6.76
C ASP A 300 2.61 14.75 -7.01
N MET A 301 1.65 14.63 -6.08
CA MET A 301 0.36 15.31 -6.17
C MET A 301 0.56 16.83 -6.24
N PRO A 302 -0.11 17.53 -7.19
CA PRO A 302 -0.04 18.98 -7.27
C PRO A 302 -0.78 19.66 -6.11
N ILE A 303 -0.12 20.65 -5.50
CA ILE A 303 -0.61 21.42 -4.36
C ILE A 303 -0.51 22.90 -4.68
N ARG A 304 -1.58 23.65 -4.41
CA ARG A 304 -1.62 25.10 -4.57
C ARG A 304 -1.05 25.77 -3.33
N VAL A 305 -0.03 26.59 -3.52
CA VAL A 305 0.67 27.27 -2.43
C VAL A 305 0.76 28.78 -2.70
N PRO A 306 0.67 29.64 -1.69
CA PRO A 306 0.98 31.06 -1.84
C PRO A 306 2.42 31.26 -2.34
N ALA A 307 2.59 32.00 -3.43
CA ALA A 307 3.91 32.23 -4.04
C ALA A 307 4.93 32.80 -3.05
N LYS A 308 4.47 33.69 -2.16
CA LYS A 308 5.30 34.33 -1.13
C LYS A 308 5.92 33.35 -0.13
N LEU A 309 5.28 32.20 0.13
CA LEU A 309 5.84 31.20 1.04
C LEU A 309 6.98 30.39 0.41
N LEU A 310 7.09 30.40 -0.93
CA LEU A 310 8.18 29.71 -1.64
C LEU A 310 9.47 30.54 -1.71
N GLU A 311 9.41 31.82 -1.36
CA GLU A 311 10.59 32.66 -1.25
C GLU A 311 11.47 32.15 -0.09
N PRO A 312 12.79 32.02 -0.28
CA PRO A 312 13.68 31.56 0.78
C PRO A 312 13.54 32.47 2.00
N SER A 313 13.36 31.87 3.18
CA SER A 313 13.32 32.61 4.44
C SER A 313 14.65 33.35 4.62
N PRO A 314 14.65 34.65 4.92
CA PRO A 314 15.87 35.44 5.14
C PRO A 314 16.68 35.03 6.39
N ALA A 315 16.32 33.92 7.06
CA ALA A 315 16.94 33.43 8.29
C ALA A 315 17.77 32.13 8.11
N ALA A 316 18.18 31.81 6.88
CA ALA A 316 19.05 30.68 6.58
C ALA A 316 20.43 31.14 6.05
N GLU A 317 21.18 31.83 6.91
CA GLU A 317 22.66 31.94 6.89
C GLU A 317 23.22 31.49 8.24
#